data_AF-D6PDS6-F1
#
_entry.id   AF-D6PDS6-F1
#
_cell.length_a   1.000
_cell.length_b   1.000
_cell.length_c   1.000
_cell.angle_alpha   90.00
_cell.angle_beta   90.00
_cell.angle_gamma   90.00
#
_symmetry.space_group_name_H-M   'P 1'
#
loop_
_entity.id
_entity.type
_entity.pdbx_description
1 polymer ?
#
loop_
_entity_poly.entity_id
_entity_poly.type
_entity_poly.pdbx_seq_one_letter_code
_entity_poly.pdbx_strand_id
1 'polypeptide(L)'
;MNVMAYWIIKTKAVIPGGSSVPVVKGEDIMDIPMDYESLMKIGTMLGSGGIIVMDESTCMVSVLERISRFYYAESCGQCTPCREGTGWLYKH
;
A
#
# COMPACT_ATOMS: atom_id res chain seq x y z
N MET A 1 15.63 1.28 -19.37
CA MET A 1 14.38 1.35 -20.16
C MET A 1 13.40 2.18 -19.34
N ASN A 2 12.98 3.33 -19.85
CA ASN A 2 12.24 4.32 -19.08
C ASN A 2 10.75 3.95 -19.04
N VAL A 3 10.20 3.72 -17.85
CA VAL A 3 8.84 3.20 -17.58
C VAL A 3 7.73 4.25 -17.77
N MET A 4 8.08 5.50 -18.10
CA MET A 4 7.14 6.59 -18.36
C MET A 4 6.05 6.28 -19.41
N ALA A 5 6.25 5.30 -20.30
CA ALA A 5 5.39 5.08 -21.46
C ALA A 5 4.13 4.21 -21.23
N TYR A 6 3.91 3.60 -20.06
CA TYR A 6 2.83 2.61 -19.88
C TYR A 6 1.66 3.03 -18.96
N TRP A 7 1.71 4.23 -18.37
CA TRP A 7 0.66 4.70 -17.47
C TRP A 7 -0.34 5.57 -18.24
N ILE A 8 -1.38 4.93 -18.80
CA ILE A 8 -2.46 5.58 -19.55
C ILE A 8 -3.30 6.52 -18.64
N ILE A 9 -3.23 6.32 -17.32
CA ILE A 9 -4.03 7.04 -16.33
C ILE A 9 -3.09 7.67 -15.30
N LYS A 10 -3.39 8.90 -14.87
CA LYS A 10 -2.64 9.60 -13.82
C LYS A 10 -2.75 8.85 -12.49
N THR A 11 -1.60 8.46 -11.95
CA THR A 11 -1.50 7.71 -10.69
C THR A 11 -1.53 8.65 -9.49
N LYS A 12 -2.45 8.39 -8.55
CA LYS A 12 -2.52 9.11 -7.28
C LYS A 12 -1.56 8.51 -6.26
N ALA A 13 -1.58 7.19 -6.11
CA ALA A 13 -0.83 6.48 -5.09
C ALA A 13 -0.54 5.03 -5.50
N VAL A 14 0.52 4.45 -4.92
CA VAL A 14 0.93 3.06 -5.16
C VAL A 14 1.30 2.39 -3.84
N ILE A 15 0.92 1.12 -3.69
CA ILE A 15 1.45 0.23 -2.67
C ILE A 15 2.31 -0.83 -3.40
N PRO A 16 3.65 -0.74 -3.34
CA PRO A 16 4.52 -1.53 -4.22
C PRO A 16 4.71 -2.99 -3.80
N GLY A 17 4.32 -3.36 -2.58
CA GLY A 17 4.66 -4.66 -1.98
C GLY A 17 3.53 -5.38 -1.26
N GLY A 18 2.29 -5.15 -1.70
CA GLY A 18 1.08 -5.64 -1.04
C GLY A 18 0.66 -4.74 0.13
N SER A 19 -0.53 -4.95 0.68
CA SER A 19 -1.12 -4.06 1.70
C SER A 19 -0.31 -3.92 3.00
N SER A 20 0.72 -4.75 3.20
CA SER A 20 1.62 -4.74 4.35
C SER A 20 2.77 -3.74 4.23
N VAL A 21 2.86 -2.98 3.15
CA VAL A 21 3.90 -1.95 2.97
C VAL A 21 3.29 -0.55 2.92
N PRO A 22 4.05 0.49 3.31
CA PRO A 22 3.59 1.87 3.22
C PRO A 22 3.18 2.27 1.79
N VAL A 23 2.06 2.99 1.70
CA VAL A 23 1.64 3.66 0.46
C VAL A 23 2.58 4.81 0.15
N VAL A 24 2.91 4.99 -1.12
CA VAL A 24 3.67 6.15 -1.63
C VAL A 24 2.83 6.92 -2.63
N LYS A 25 3.12 8.23 -2.78
CA LYS A 25 2.44 9.03 -3.79
C LYS A 25 2.87 8.57 -5.18
N GLY A 26 1.97 8.72 -6.15
CA GLY A 26 2.25 8.36 -7.53
C GLY A 26 3.52 9.05 -8.06
N GLU A 27 3.65 10.36 -7.80
CA GLU A 27 4.82 11.16 -8.21
C GLU A 27 6.15 10.67 -7.64
N ASP A 28 6.16 10.08 -6.45
CA ASP A 28 7.38 9.68 -5.75
C ASP A 28 7.95 8.35 -6.27
N ILE A 29 7.15 7.52 -6.98
CA ILE A 29 7.55 6.16 -7.37
C ILE A 29 7.76 5.96 -8.87
N MET A 30 7.32 6.91 -9.72
CA MET A 30 7.31 6.73 -11.19
C MET A 30 8.66 6.32 -11.78
N ASP A 31 9.75 6.87 -11.24
CA ASP A 31 11.12 6.66 -11.72
C ASP A 31 11.98 5.81 -10.78
N ILE A 32 11.36 5.21 -9.76
CA ILE A 32 12.08 4.41 -8.76
C ILE A 32 12.12 2.95 -9.19
N PRO A 33 13.32 2.35 -9.27
CA PRO A 33 13.44 0.92 -9.52
C PRO A 33 12.69 0.09 -8.45
N MET A 34 11.97 -0.94 -8.90
CA MET A 34 11.22 -1.85 -8.03
C MET A 34 12.15 -2.91 -7.40
N ASP A 35 13.12 -2.44 -6.63
CA ASP A 35 14.05 -3.27 -5.86
C ASP A 35 14.02 -2.88 -4.37
N TYR A 36 14.60 -3.75 -3.52
CA TYR A 36 14.58 -3.56 -2.08
C TYR A 36 15.26 -2.27 -1.63
N GLU A 37 16.44 -1.95 -2.14
CA GLU A 37 17.23 -0.80 -1.70
C GLU A 37 16.60 0.52 -2.13
N SER A 38 16.12 0.59 -3.37
CA SER A 38 15.49 1.77 -3.94
C SER A 38 14.19 2.12 -3.22
N LEU A 39 13.35 1.12 -2.91
CA LEU A 39 12.08 1.35 -2.21
C LEU A 39 12.26 1.70 -0.73
N MET A 40 13.29 1.16 -0.06
CA MET A 40 13.59 1.54 1.33
C MET A 40 13.97 3.02 1.46
N LYS A 41 14.63 3.61 0.45
CA LYS A 41 15.02 5.04 0.46
C LYS A 41 13.83 6.00 0.47
N ILE A 42 12.66 5.57 -0.01
CA ILE A 42 11.42 6.35 0.02
C ILE A 42 10.45 5.89 1.12
N GLY A 43 10.92 5.07 2.06
CA GLY A 43 10.12 4.64 3.22
C GLY A 43 9.06 3.60 2.91
N THR A 44 9.21 2.82 1.82
CA THR A 44 8.36 1.67 1.52
C THR A 44 9.19 0.41 1.28
N MET A 45 8.56 -0.69 0.86
CA MET A 45 9.20 -1.99 0.71
C MET A 45 8.62 -2.76 -0.48
N LEU A 46 9.43 -3.65 -1.08
CA LEU A 46 8.98 -4.50 -2.18
C LEU A 46 7.97 -5.58 -1.72
N GLY A 47 8.02 -5.98 -0.45
CA GLY A 47 7.11 -6.98 0.13
C GLY A 47 7.00 -8.25 -0.73
N SER A 48 5.77 -8.65 -1.06
CA SER A 48 5.51 -9.82 -1.93
C SER A 48 5.61 -9.55 -3.43
N GLY A 49 5.92 -8.31 -3.84
CA GLY A 49 5.84 -7.86 -5.23
C GLY A 49 4.41 -7.64 -5.75
N GLY A 50 3.41 -7.64 -4.86
CA GLY A 50 2.02 -7.33 -5.21
C GLY A 50 1.80 -5.82 -5.36
N ILE A 51 1.86 -5.30 -6.58
CA ILE A 51 1.74 -3.86 -6.85
C ILE A 51 0.25 -3.47 -6.92
N ILE A 52 -0.18 -2.57 -6.04
CA ILE A 52 -1.53 -2.00 -6.04
C ILE A 52 -1.43 -0.55 -6.50
N VAL A 53 -2.06 -0.22 -7.63
CA VAL A 53 -2.05 1.12 -8.23
C VAL A 53 -3.41 1.78 -8.06
N MET A 54 -3.42 3.02 -7.61
CA MET A 54 -4.62 3.82 -7.36
C MET A 54 -4.58 5.09 -8.19
N ASP A 55 -5.65 5.33 -8.95
CA ASP A 55 -5.78 6.49 -9.82
C ASP A 55 -6.43 7.70 -9.11
N GLU A 56 -6.64 8.78 -9.85
CA GLU A 56 -7.29 9.99 -9.34
C GLU A 56 -8.76 9.80 -8.94
N SER A 57 -9.45 8.76 -9.42
CA SER A 57 -10.82 8.46 -9.00
C SER A 57 -10.91 7.72 -7.66
N THR A 58 -9.81 7.10 -7.22
CA THR A 58 -9.80 6.25 -6.01
C THR A 58 -9.91 7.05 -4.71
N CYS A 59 -10.88 6.72 -3.84
CA CYS A 59 -10.99 7.27 -2.49
C CYS A 59 -10.00 6.57 -1.53
N MET A 60 -8.99 7.30 -1.05
CA MET A 60 -7.96 6.75 -0.15
C MET A 60 -8.52 6.30 1.20
N VAL A 61 -9.57 6.96 1.71
CA VAL A 61 -10.24 6.55 2.96
C VAL A 61 -10.91 5.20 2.79
N SER A 62 -11.62 4.97 1.67
CA SER A 62 -12.26 3.68 1.38
C SER A 62 -11.27 2.56 1.09
N VAL A 63 -10.06 2.88 0.60
CA VAL A 63 -8.96 1.91 0.49
C VAL A 63 -8.45 1.53 1.87
N LEU A 64 -8.17 2.52 2.72
CA LEU A 64 -7.70 2.28 4.09
C LEU A 64 -8.71 1.47 4.89
N GLU A 65 -10.00 1.82 4.82
CA GLU A 65 -11.08 1.07 5.47
C GLU A 65 -11.10 -0.41 5.05
N ARG A 66 -10.96 -0.70 3.74
CA ARG A 66 -10.91 -2.07 3.21
C ARG A 66 -9.70 -2.83 3.73
N ILE A 67 -8.52 -2.19 3.77
CA ILE A 67 -7.28 -2.80 4.28
C ILE A 67 -7.39 -3.04 5.79
N SER A 68 -7.87 -2.07 6.57
CA SER A 68 -8.11 -2.21 8.00
C SER A 68 -9.09 -3.35 8.29
N ARG A 69 -10.18 -3.46 7.51
CA ARG A 69 -11.14 -4.57 7.62
C ARG A 69 -10.48 -5.92 7.36
N PHE A 70 -9.64 -6.00 6.33
CA PHE A 70 -8.88 -7.22 6.02
C PHE A 70 -8.00 -7.63 7.20
N TYR A 71 -7.21 -6.71 7.76
CA TYR A 71 -6.36 -7.02 8.92
C TYR A 71 -7.15 -7.38 10.18
N TYR A 72 -8.33 -6.82 10.37
CA TYR A 72 -9.23 -7.21 11.44
C TYR A 72 -9.77 -8.63 11.24
N ALA A 73 -10.26 -8.95 10.04
CA ALA A 73 -10.87 -10.24 9.72
C ALA A 73 -9.85 -11.39 9.71
N GLU A 74 -8.64 -11.14 9.23
CA GLU A 74 -7.58 -12.15 9.05
C GLU A 74 -6.55 -12.17 10.20
N SER A 75 -6.79 -11.41 11.27
CA SER A 75 -5.93 -11.49 12.45
C SER A 75 -6.02 -12.89 13.07
N CYS A 76 -4.88 -13.53 13.31
CA CYS A 76 -4.84 -14.81 14.05
C CYS A 76 -5.27 -14.66 15.52
N GLY A 77 -5.30 -13.42 16.03
CA GLY A 77 -5.75 -13.11 17.38
C GLY A 77 -4.76 -13.45 18.51
N GLN A 78 -3.54 -13.89 18.20
CA GLN A 78 -2.57 -14.34 19.22
C GLN A 78 -2.09 -13.18 20.12
N CYS A 79 -1.70 -12.06 19.53
CA CYS A 79 -1.15 -10.91 20.26
C CYS A 79 -2.23 -9.85 20.46
N THR A 80 -2.47 -9.44 21.71
CA THR A 80 -3.41 -8.35 22.07
C THR A 80 -3.30 -7.09 21.20
N PRO A 81 -2.09 -6.53 20.90
CA PRO A 81 -2.00 -5.35 20.04
C PRO A 81 -2.57 -5.57 18.63
N CYS A 82 -2.48 -6.79 18.08
CA CYS A 82 -3.05 -7.11 16.77
C CYS A 82 -4.55 -7.45 16.89
N ARG A 83 -4.94 -8.30 17.84
CA ARG A 83 -6.33 -8.75 18.03
C ARG A 83 -7.28 -7.60 18.32
N GLU A 84 -6.92 -6.75 19.27
CA GLU A 84 -7.76 -5.62 19.68
C GLU A 84 -7.47 -4.39 18.81
N GLY A 85 -6.20 -4.14 18.48
CA GLY A 85 -5.79 -2.94 17.74
C GLY A 85 -6.33 -2.89 16.32
N THR A 86 -6.38 -4.02 15.60
CA THR A 86 -6.99 -4.05 14.25
C THR A 86 -8.50 -3.81 14.29
N GLY A 87 -9.18 -4.29 15.36
CA GLY A 87 -10.58 -3.98 15.61
C GLY A 87 -10.81 -2.50 15.90
N TRP A 88 -9.90 -1.86 16.64
CA TRP A 88 -9.93 -0.42 16.89
C TRP A 88 -9.76 0.37 15.58
N LEU A 89 -8.76 0.02 14.76
CA LEU A 89 -8.46 0.65 13.47
C LEU A 89 -9.57 0.54 12.42
N TYR A 90 -10.39 -0.52 12.46
CA TYR A 90 -11.46 -0.71 11.49
C TYR A 90 -12.80 -0.14 11.96
N LYS A 91 -13.10 -0.22 13.26
CA LYS A 91 -14.44 0.09 13.78
C LYS A 91 -14.59 1.52 14.33
N HIS A 92 -13.49 2.24 14.50
CA HIS A 92 -13.45 3.60 15.07
C HIS A 92 -12.60 4.51 14.17
#